data_AF-A0A849WUZ4-F1
#
_entry.id   AF-A0A849WUZ4-F1
#
_cell.length_a   1.000
_cell.length_b   1.000
_cell.length_c   1.000
_cell.angle_alpha   90.00
_cell.angle_beta   90.00
_cell.angle_gamma   90.00
#
_symmetry.space_group_name_H-M   'P 1'
#
loop_
_entity.id
_entity.type
_entity.pdbx_description
1 polymer ?
#
loop_
_entity_poly.entity_id
_entity_poly.type
_entity_poly.pdbx_seq_one_letter_code
_entity_poly.pdbx_strand_id
1 'polypeptide(L)'
;MGSKVLLIFTGIVMAMAGWDVDASREDRRQARQGARIRQGVRSGELTRGEARRLRRGQRRVNRAERRAEADGEVTAEESARLERMQDRQSRRIHRLKNNEKDRDGKADEPAADAPPTAPQADE
;
A
#
# COMPACT_ATOMS: atom_id res chain seq x y z
N MET A 1 -14.17 32.63 10.80
CA MET A 1 -15.22 32.32 9.80
C MET A 1 -14.87 30.96 9.22
N GLY A 2 -15.49 29.89 9.72
CA GLY A 2 -15.18 28.51 9.31
C GLY A 2 -16.14 28.05 8.22
N SER A 3 -15.62 27.74 7.04
CA SER A 3 -16.42 27.20 5.94
C SER A 3 -16.73 25.73 6.22
N LYS A 4 -18.03 25.42 6.36
CA LYS A 4 -18.57 24.06 6.37
C LYS A 4 -18.88 23.69 4.92
N VAL A 5 -18.16 22.74 4.35
CA VAL A 5 -18.48 22.21 3.02
C VAL A 5 -19.44 21.03 3.22
N LEU A 6 -20.72 21.29 2.98
CA LEU A 6 -21.78 20.30 2.94
C LEU A 6 -21.88 19.78 1.49
N LEU A 7 -21.50 18.53 1.24
CA LEU A 7 -21.76 17.88 -0.06
C LEU A 7 -23.08 17.11 0.00
N ILE A 8 -24.13 17.71 -0.57
CA ILE A 8 -25.42 17.05 -0.81
C ILE A 8 -25.30 16.23 -2.10
N PHE A 9 -25.40 14.91 -1.99
CA PHE A 9 -25.47 14.00 -3.14
C PHE A 9 -26.89 14.03 -3.75
N THR A 10 -27.11 14.92 -4.72
CA THR A 10 -28.27 14.84 -5.61
C THR A 10 -27.90 13.96 -6.79
N GLY A 11 -28.61 12.84 -6.95
CA GLY A 11 -28.34 11.83 -7.96
C GLY A 11 -28.52 12.34 -9.39
N ILE A 12 -27.49 12.14 -10.20
CA ILE A 12 -27.57 12.09 -11.65
C ILE A 12 -26.79 10.85 -12.10
N VAL A 13 -27.51 9.84 -12.61
CA VAL A 13 -26.91 8.74 -13.36
C VAL A 13 -26.69 9.24 -14.79
N MET A 14 -25.50 9.77 -15.06
CA MET A 14 -25.05 10.10 -16.41
C MET A 14 -24.07 9.02 -16.86
N ALA A 15 -24.45 8.28 -17.91
CA ALA A 15 -23.57 7.32 -18.56
C ALA A 15 -22.32 8.05 -19.07
N MET A 16 -21.16 7.78 -18.47
CA MET A 16 -19.88 8.12 -19.11
C MET A 16 -19.11 6.83 -19.38
N ALA A 17 -18.70 6.68 -20.62
CA ALA A 17 -17.65 5.75 -20.98
C ALA A 17 -16.33 6.25 -20.35
N GLY A 18 -15.64 5.39 -19.62
CA GLY A 18 -14.30 5.67 -19.10
C GLY A 18 -14.26 6.56 -17.87
N TRP A 19 -14.95 6.19 -16.80
CA TRP A 19 -14.56 6.65 -15.46
C TRP A 19 -13.28 5.90 -15.11
N ASP A 20 -12.13 6.43 -15.49
CA ASP A 20 -10.93 6.20 -14.70
C ASP A 20 -11.24 6.89 -13.38
N VAL A 21 -11.78 6.12 -12.42
CA VAL A 21 -11.97 6.59 -11.04
C VAL A 21 -10.60 7.08 -10.63
N ASP A 22 -10.43 8.40 -10.50
CA ASP A 22 -9.14 9.00 -10.23
C ASP A 22 -8.62 8.41 -8.91
N ALA A 23 -7.76 7.40 -9.04
CA ALA A 23 -7.32 6.60 -7.91
C ALA A 23 -6.68 7.55 -6.91
N SER A 24 -7.12 7.47 -5.65
CA SER A 24 -6.69 8.38 -4.60
C SER A 24 -5.15 8.43 -4.52
N ARG A 25 -4.59 9.53 -4.02
CA ARG A 25 -3.12 9.66 -3.85
C ARG A 25 -2.57 8.47 -3.04
N GLU A 26 -3.37 7.98 -2.11
CA GLU A 26 -3.15 6.83 -1.25
C GLU A 26 -3.10 5.53 -2.09
N ASP A 27 -4.11 5.25 -2.92
CA ASP A 27 -4.14 4.08 -3.82
C ASP A 27 -2.90 4.03 -4.71
N ARG A 28 -2.53 5.16 -5.32
CA ARG A 28 -1.32 5.28 -6.15
C ARG A 28 -0.06 4.95 -5.35
N ARG A 29 0.02 5.36 -4.08
CA ARG A 29 1.16 5.04 -3.20
C ARG A 29 1.19 3.56 -2.86
N GLN A 30 0.05 2.94 -2.55
CA GLN A 30 -0.05 1.52 -2.24
C GLN A 30 0.33 0.66 -3.45
N ALA A 31 -0.17 1.00 -4.63
CA ALA A 31 0.17 0.34 -5.89
C ALA A 31 1.68 0.37 -6.17
N ARG A 32 2.32 1.54 -5.99
CA ARG A 32 3.77 1.71 -6.12
C ARG A 32 4.55 0.88 -5.09
N GLN A 33 4.09 0.83 -3.84
CA GLN A 33 4.71 -0.01 -2.80
C GLN A 33 4.60 -1.49 -3.15
N GLY A 34 3.43 -1.95 -3.60
CA GLY A 34 3.21 -3.30 -4.10
C GLY A 34 4.12 -3.66 -5.27
N ALA A 35 4.28 -2.75 -6.24
CA ALA A 35 5.18 -2.92 -7.37
C ALA A 35 6.65 -3.08 -6.93
N ARG A 36 7.12 -2.27 -5.96
CA ARG A 36 8.49 -2.39 -5.40
C ARG A 36 8.71 -3.70 -4.67
N ILE A 37 7.71 -4.22 -3.96
CA ILE A 37 7.78 -5.53 -3.31
C ILE A 37 7.86 -6.63 -4.36
N ARG A 38 7.01 -6.59 -5.40
CA ARG A 38 7.03 -7.58 -6.50
C ARG A 38 8.36 -7.55 -7.26
N GLN A 39 8.88 -6.36 -7.54
CA GLN A 39 10.18 -6.19 -8.15
C GLN A 39 11.27 -6.81 -7.28
N GLY A 40 11.33 -6.47 -5.98
CA GLY A 40 12.35 -7.00 -5.08
C GLY A 40 12.29 -8.52 -4.91
N VAL A 41 11.09 -9.09 -4.95
CA VAL A 41 10.90 -10.55 -4.99
C VAL A 41 11.47 -11.15 -6.28
N ARG A 42 11.19 -10.53 -7.43
CA ARG A 42 11.62 -11.01 -8.75
C ARG A 42 13.13 -10.88 -8.95
N SER A 43 13.73 -9.81 -8.46
CA SER A 43 15.17 -9.54 -8.57
C SER A 43 16.01 -10.29 -7.53
N GLY A 44 15.38 -10.90 -6.51
CA GLY A 44 16.09 -11.48 -5.36
C GLY A 44 16.54 -10.45 -4.31
N GLU A 45 16.29 -9.16 -4.53
CA GLU A 45 16.53 -8.10 -3.54
C GLU A 45 15.68 -8.27 -2.27
N LEU A 46 14.63 -9.11 -2.28
CA LEU A 46 13.82 -9.46 -1.11
C LEU A 46 13.68 -10.97 -0.95
N THR A 47 13.87 -11.47 0.27
CA THR A 47 13.55 -12.87 0.60
C THR A 47 12.04 -13.08 0.74
N ARG A 48 11.59 -14.35 0.72
CA ARG A 48 10.17 -14.68 0.93
C ARG A 48 9.66 -14.17 2.28
N GLY A 49 10.48 -14.29 3.33
CA GLY A 49 10.17 -13.83 4.68
C GLY A 49 9.99 -12.31 4.75
N GLU A 50 10.90 -11.57 4.13
CA GLU A 50 10.86 -10.10 4.05
C GLU A 50 9.64 -9.62 3.26
N ALA A 51 9.37 -10.22 2.09
CA ALA A 51 8.20 -9.88 1.29
C ALA A 51 6.89 -10.15 2.05
N ARG A 52 6.81 -11.23 2.84
CA ARG A 52 5.65 -11.50 3.72
C ARG A 52 5.52 -10.45 4.82
N ARG A 53 6.63 -10.00 5.44
CA ARG A 53 6.62 -8.94 6.45
C ARG A 53 6.16 -7.60 5.85
N LEU A 54 6.63 -7.26 4.65
CA LEU A 54 6.20 -6.06 3.92
C LEU A 54 4.71 -6.08 3.58
N ARG A 55 4.20 -7.19 3.04
CA ARG A 55 2.76 -7.36 2.76
C ARG A 55 1.88 -7.28 4.01
N ARG A 56 2.35 -7.82 5.15
CA ARG A 56 1.67 -7.62 6.44
C ARG A 56 1.65 -6.15 6.87
N GLY A 57 2.71 -5.40 6.56
CA GLY A 57 2.78 -3.95 6.75
C GLY A 57 1.71 -3.22 5.92
N GLN A 58 1.63 -3.52 4.62
CA GLN A 58 0.61 -2.96 3.73
C GLN A 58 -0.81 -3.21 4.26
N ARG A 59 -1.13 -4.46 4.61
CA ARG A 59 -2.45 -4.81 5.20
C ARG A 59 -2.78 -4.10 6.52
N ARG A 60 -1.78 -3.57 7.25
CA ARG A 60 -2.04 -2.74 8.44
C ARG A 60 -2.38 -1.30 8.05
N VAL A 61 -1.77 -0.77 6.99
CA VAL A 61 -2.10 0.55 6.43
C VAL A 61 -3.53 0.53 5.89
N ASN A 62 -3.88 -0.43 5.04
CA ASN A 62 -5.22 -0.53 4.44
C ASN A 62 -6.30 -0.72 5.51
N ARG A 63 -5.99 -1.38 6.64
CA ARG A 63 -6.91 -1.47 7.78
C ARG A 63 -7.02 -0.20 8.61
N ALA A 64 -6.01 0.67 8.60
CA ALA A 64 -6.10 1.97 9.26
C ALA A 64 -6.90 2.94 8.38
N GLU A 65 -6.69 2.91 7.08
CA GLU A 65 -7.43 3.68 6.07
C GLU A 65 -8.92 3.35 6.11
N ARG A 66 -9.30 2.08 5.97
CA ARG A 66 -10.71 1.65 6.10
C ARG A 66 -11.37 2.02 7.42
N ARG A 67 -10.59 2.25 8.49
CA ARG A 67 -11.14 2.70 9.78
C ARG A 67 -11.34 4.21 9.80
N ALA A 68 -10.41 4.97 9.22
CA ALA A 68 -10.54 6.41 9.06
C ALA A 68 -11.62 6.78 8.05
N GLU A 69 -11.99 5.87 7.15
CA GLU A 69 -13.11 6.05 6.21
C GLU A 69 -14.46 5.58 6.78
N ALA A 70 -14.46 4.84 7.89
CA ALA A 70 -15.66 4.15 8.38
C ALA A 70 -16.72 5.09 8.96
N ASP A 71 -16.31 6.23 9.50
CA ASP A 71 -17.18 7.29 10.02
C ASP A 71 -17.59 8.30 8.93
N GLY A 72 -17.10 8.13 7.70
CA GLY A 72 -17.45 8.93 6.53
C GLY A 72 -16.61 10.20 6.35
N GLU A 73 -15.71 10.53 7.29
CA GLU A 73 -14.86 11.71 7.22
C GLU A 73 -13.44 11.43 7.72
N VAL A 74 -12.45 11.50 6.83
CA VAL A 74 -11.04 11.41 7.24
C VAL A 74 -10.59 12.76 7.82
N THR A 75 -10.30 12.79 9.11
CA THR A 75 -9.79 14.00 9.78
C THR A 75 -8.34 14.31 9.38
N ALA A 76 -7.90 15.56 9.60
CA ALA A 76 -6.51 15.95 9.36
C ALA A 76 -5.50 15.15 10.19
N GLU A 77 -5.87 14.76 11.43
CA GLU A 77 -5.03 13.93 12.28
C GLU A 77 -4.90 12.51 11.75
N GLU A 78 -6.01 11.92 11.28
CA GLU A 78 -6.01 10.59 10.67
C GLU A 78 -5.24 10.57 9.36
N SER A 79 -5.43 11.57 8.52
CA SER A 79 -4.66 11.75 7.28
C SER A 79 -3.15 11.82 7.58
N ALA A 80 -2.74 12.64 8.54
CA ALA A 80 -1.34 12.73 8.97
C ALA A 80 -0.80 11.40 9.53
N ARG A 81 -1.64 10.65 10.26
CA ARG A 81 -1.28 9.33 10.78
C ARG A 81 -1.11 8.31 9.64
N LEU A 82 -2.00 8.29 8.67
CA LEU A 82 -1.93 7.43 7.49
C LEU A 82 -0.69 7.74 6.65
N GLU A 83 -0.38 9.02 6.43
CA GLU A 83 0.83 9.44 5.72
C GLU A 83 2.10 8.95 6.43
N ARG A 84 2.19 9.12 7.75
CA ARG A 84 3.31 8.59 8.55
C ARG A 84 3.42 7.07 8.45
N MET A 85 2.29 6.35 8.40
CA MET A 85 2.29 4.89 8.23
C MET A 85 2.81 4.48 6.86
N GLN A 86 2.36 5.16 5.79
CA GLN A 86 2.83 4.94 4.41
C GLN A 86 4.34 5.21 4.28
N ASP A 87 4.83 6.30 4.87
CA ASP A 87 6.25 6.64 4.84
C ASP A 87 7.11 5.64 5.58
N ARG A 88 6.65 5.15 6.75
CA ARG A 88 7.31 4.05 7.47
C ARG A 88 7.37 2.78 6.62
N GLN A 89 6.32 2.45 5.88
CA GLN A 89 6.36 1.31 4.95
C GLN A 89 7.35 1.54 3.81
N SER A 90 7.34 2.71 3.18
CA SER A 90 8.28 3.04 2.10
C SER A 90 9.74 2.91 2.53
N ARG A 91 10.06 3.41 3.74
CA ARG A 91 11.41 3.27 4.35
C ARG A 91 11.76 1.82 4.64
N ARG A 92 10.81 1.02 5.13
CA ARG A 92 11.00 -0.42 5.38
C ARG A 92 11.27 -1.18 4.08
N ILE A 93 10.52 -0.90 3.01
CA ILE A 93 10.76 -1.49 1.68
C ILE A 93 12.17 -1.14 1.22
N HIS A 94 12.57 0.13 1.28
CA HIS A 94 13.91 0.54 0.86
C HIS A 94 15.01 -0.14 1.68
N ARG A 95 14.84 -0.24 3.00
CA ARG A 95 15.81 -0.91 3.87
C ARG A 95 15.95 -2.39 3.53
N LEU A 96 14.83 -3.12 3.44
CA LEU A 96 14.84 -4.55 3.17
C LEU A 96 15.27 -4.89 1.73
N LYS A 97 15.17 -3.96 0.79
CA LYS A 97 15.73 -4.16 -0.55
C LYS A 97 17.26 -4.07 -0.58
N ASN A 98 17.85 -3.33 0.37
CA ASN A 98 19.28 -3.00 0.39
C ASN A 98 20.03 -3.62 1.58
N ASN A 99 19.42 -4.53 2.34
CA ASN A 99 20.00 -5.13 3.54
C ASN A 99 20.83 -6.40 3.24
N GLU A 100 21.38 -6.53 2.03
CA GLU A 100 22.14 -7.72 1.60
C GLU A 100 23.29 -8.05 2.57
N LYS A 101 24.04 -7.02 3.01
CA LYS A 101 25.12 -7.14 4.00
C LYS A 101 24.67 -7.62 5.39
N ASP A 102 23.38 -7.48 5.71
CA ASP A 102 22.82 -7.92 6.99
C ASP A 102 22.31 -9.37 6.94
N ARG A 103 22.32 -10.02 5.77
CA ARG A 103 21.82 -11.39 5.57
C ARG A 103 22.89 -12.47 5.75
N ASP A 104 24.15 -12.08 5.91
CA ASP A 104 25.31 -12.94 6.12
C ASP A 104 25.10 -13.84 7.36
N GLY A 105 24.50 -15.02 7.15
CA GLY A 105 24.28 -16.06 8.17
C GLY A 105 22.82 -16.52 8.39
N LYS A 106 21.82 -15.91 7.74
CA LYS A 106 20.42 -16.39 7.81
C LYS A 106 19.83 -16.49 6.40
N ALA A 107 20.11 -17.59 5.72
CA ALA A 107 19.56 -17.85 4.40
C ALA A 107 18.05 -18.16 4.50
N ASP A 108 17.22 -17.12 4.55
CA ASP A 108 15.86 -17.21 4.03
C ASP A 108 16.01 -17.31 2.50
N GLU A 109 15.47 -18.37 1.90
CA GLU A 109 15.58 -18.60 0.44
C GLU A 109 15.15 -17.36 -0.38
N PRO A 110 15.91 -17.02 -1.44
CA PRO A 110 15.52 -15.97 -2.36
C PRO A 110 14.16 -16.29 -2.96
N ALA A 111 13.33 -15.26 -3.10
CA ALA A 111 11.95 -15.45 -3.54
C ALA A 111 11.81 -15.86 -5.03
N ALA A 112 12.91 -15.86 -5.79
CA ALA A 112 12.95 -16.14 -7.23
C ALA A 112 12.58 -17.60 -7.60
N ASP A 113 12.81 -18.58 -6.71
CA ASP A 113 12.55 -20.01 -7.00
C ASP A 113 11.09 -20.46 -6.75
N ALA A 114 10.18 -19.54 -6.37
CA ALA A 114 8.75 -19.87 -6.27
C ALA A 114 8.05 -19.59 -7.60
N PRO A 115 7.17 -20.48 -8.09
CA PRO A 115 6.27 -20.12 -9.19
C PRO A 115 5.53 -18.83 -8.83
N PRO A 116 5.25 -17.94 -9.80
CA PRO A 116 4.54 -16.70 -9.52
C PRO A 116 3.21 -17.07 -8.87
N THR A 117 3.10 -16.87 -7.55
CA THR A 117 1.79 -16.92 -6.90
C THR A 117 0.94 -15.92 -7.66
N ALA A 118 -0.13 -16.45 -8.26
CA ALA A 118 -1.13 -15.73 -9.03
C ALA A 118 -1.42 -14.35 -8.41
N PRO A 119 -1.79 -13.33 -9.23
CA PRO A 119 -2.23 -12.06 -8.68
C PRO A 119 -3.22 -12.36 -7.54
N GLN A 120 -2.83 -11.98 -6.32
CA GLN A 120 -3.77 -11.97 -5.22
C GLN A 120 -4.75 -10.89 -5.65
N ALA A 121 -5.91 -11.31 -6.16
CA ALA A 121 -7.04 -10.43 -6.35
C ALA A 121 -7.25 -9.78 -4.98
N ASP A 122 -7.01 -8.48 -4.94
CA ASP A 122 -7.28 -7.66 -3.79
C ASP A 122 -8.83 -7.66 -3.63
N GLU A 123 -9.36 -8.55 -2.79
CA GLU A 123 -10.71 -8.51 -2.23
C GLU A 123 -10.77 -7.59 -0.99
#